data_AF-A0A2H1WWK9-F1
#
_entry.id   AF-A0A2H1WWK9-F1
#
_cell.length_a   1.000
_cell.length_b   1.000
_cell.length_c   1.000
_cell.angle_alpha   90.00
_cell.angle_beta   90.00
_cell.angle_gamma   90.00
#
_symmetry.space_group_name_H-M   'P 1'
#
loop_
_entity.id
_entity.type
_entity.pdbx_description
1 polymer ?
#
loop_
_entity_poly.entity_id
_entity_poly.type
_entity_poly.pdbx_seq_one_letter_code
_entity_poly.pdbx_strand_id
1 'polypeptide(L)'
;TDSTIVMDWIRMPPHSLKTFVQNRVSQINDLTGDAIWLHIKGTDNPADIVSRGLHLIELQDNDLWWHGPAFLQRHDIEWSNNVVIDNENCPNLRFNIFSSFNRLRRTAAYVLRFIGNSRVSKQRRKTGSLSVVELDATTC
;
A
#
# COMPACT_ATOMS: atom_id res chain seq x y z
N THR A 1 9.29 7.97 -2.66
CA THR A 1 8.24 6.94 -2.81
C THR A 1 7.11 7.23 -1.82
N ASP A 2 5.86 7.00 -2.20
CA ASP A 2 4.71 7.10 -1.29
C ASP A 2 4.37 5.79 -0.57
N SER A 3 5.06 4.70 -0.90
CA SER A 3 4.94 3.45 -0.18
C SER A 3 5.97 3.36 0.94
N THR A 4 5.50 3.46 2.19
CA THR A 4 6.35 3.26 3.39
C THR A 4 6.87 1.82 3.48
N ILE A 5 6.08 0.83 3.06
CA ILE A 5 6.50 -0.58 3.04
C ILE A 5 7.70 -0.77 2.10
N VAL A 6 7.66 -0.19 0.89
CA VAL A 6 8.81 -0.25 -0.04
C VAL A 6 10.01 0.49 0.54
N MET A 7 9.78 1.62 1.22
CA MET A 7 10.82 2.37 1.89
C MET A 7 11.55 1.54 2.96
N ASP A 8 10.80 0.77 3.75
CA ASP A 8 11.36 -0.14 4.75
C ASP A 8 12.14 -1.28 4.09
N TRP A 9 11.60 -1.88 3.02
CA TRP A 9 12.30 -2.93 2.28
C TRP A 9 13.64 -2.46 1.70
N ILE A 10 13.72 -1.25 1.15
CA ILE A 10 14.97 -0.69 0.60
C ILE A 10 16.01 -0.49 1.71
N ARG A 11 15.57 -0.13 2.92
CA ARG A 11 16.46 0.06 4.10
C ARG A 11 16.90 -1.25 4.75
N MET A 12 16.18 -2.33 4.51
CA MET A 12 16.51 -3.64 5.07
C MET A 12 17.59 -4.36 4.25
N PRO A 13 18.40 -5.23 4.87
CA PRO A 13 19.28 -6.11 4.13
C PRO A 13 18.46 -7.02 3.19
N PRO A 14 18.77 -7.09 1.88
CA PRO A 14 17.94 -7.81 0.90
C PRO A 14 17.71 -9.29 1.26
N HIS A 15 18.70 -9.95 1.87
CA HIS A 15 18.64 -11.37 2.24
C HIS A 15 17.61 -11.69 3.33
N SER A 16 17.09 -10.68 4.05
CA SER A 16 16.02 -10.84 5.03
C SER A 16 14.62 -10.82 4.41
N LEU A 17 14.51 -10.47 3.13
CA LEU A 17 13.25 -10.31 2.41
C LEU A 17 12.89 -11.59 1.64
N LYS A 18 11.60 -11.75 1.33
CA LYS A 18 11.15 -12.87 0.47
C LYS A 18 11.78 -12.74 -0.92
N THR A 19 12.12 -13.87 -1.56
CA THR A 19 12.87 -13.95 -2.82
C THR A 19 12.44 -12.93 -3.89
N PHE A 20 11.12 -12.77 -4.11
CA PHE A 20 10.63 -11.80 -5.09
C PHE A 20 11.00 -10.34 -4.72
N VAL A 21 10.80 -9.96 -3.47
CA VAL A 21 11.11 -8.62 -2.96
C VAL A 21 12.62 -8.42 -2.89
N GLN A 22 13.35 -9.41 -2.36
CA GLN A 22 14.81 -9.44 -2.32
C GLN A 22 15.41 -9.13 -3.69
N ASN A 23 14.99 -9.86 -4.74
CA ASN A 23 15.54 -9.68 -6.09
C ASN A 23 15.32 -8.26 -6.62
N ARG A 24 14.20 -7.61 -6.27
CA ARG A 24 13.91 -6.24 -6.69
C ARG A 24 14.67 -5.20 -5.87
N VAL A 25 14.77 -5.39 -4.56
CA VAL A 25 15.55 -4.50 -3.70
C VAL A 25 17.03 -4.57 -4.05
N SER A 26 17.57 -5.76 -4.33
CA SER A 26 18.95 -5.90 -4.83
C SER A 26 19.15 -5.13 -6.14
N GLN A 27 18.25 -5.28 -7.13
CA GLN A 27 18.33 -4.51 -8.37
C GLN A 27 18.28 -3.00 -8.14
N ILE A 28 17.40 -2.53 -7.24
CA ILE A 28 17.30 -1.12 -6.89
C ILE A 28 18.64 -0.63 -6.31
N ASN A 29 19.16 -1.32 -5.30
CA ASN A 29 20.41 -0.95 -4.64
C ASN A 29 21.60 -0.98 -5.61
N ASP A 30 21.67 -1.98 -6.49
CA ASP A 30 22.71 -2.09 -7.51
C ASP A 30 22.66 -0.92 -8.51
N LEU A 31 21.45 -0.47 -8.87
CA LEU A 31 21.25 0.64 -9.81
C LEU A 31 21.45 2.00 -9.17
N THR A 32 21.13 2.16 -7.88
CA THR A 32 21.12 3.48 -7.23
C THR A 32 22.29 3.73 -6.30
N GLY A 33 23.07 2.71 -5.93
CA GLY A 33 24.18 2.83 -4.99
C GLY A 33 23.74 3.48 -3.68
N ASP A 34 24.41 4.56 -3.29
CA ASP A 34 24.18 5.30 -2.04
C ASP A 34 23.07 6.36 -2.15
N ALA A 35 22.17 6.26 -3.13
CA ALA A 35 21.07 7.20 -3.28
C ALA A 35 20.20 7.26 -2.01
N ILE A 36 19.86 8.47 -1.59
CA ILE A 36 18.98 8.70 -0.45
C ILE A 36 17.53 8.58 -0.93
N TRP A 37 16.87 7.52 -0.46
CA TRP A 37 15.44 7.33 -0.68
C TRP A 37 14.64 8.07 0.39
N LEU A 38 13.60 8.78 -0.02
CA LEU A 38 12.74 9.54 0.89
C LEU A 38 11.26 9.30 0.61
N HIS A 39 10.46 9.42 1.66
CA HIS A 39 9.02 9.30 1.59
C HIS A 39 8.37 10.63 1.20
N ILE A 40 7.36 10.57 0.33
CA ILE A 40 6.48 11.69 -0.01
C ILE A 40 5.03 11.24 0.12
N LYS A 41 4.10 12.16 0.34
CA LYS A 41 2.67 11.80 0.35
C LYS A 41 2.25 11.33 -1.04
N GLY A 42 1.31 10.39 -1.12
CA GLY A 42 0.79 9.92 -2.42
C GLY A 42 0.18 11.03 -3.27
N THR A 43 -0.43 12.04 -2.65
CA THR A 43 -0.94 13.24 -3.33
C THR A 43 0.14 14.10 -3.98
N ASP A 44 1.39 13.94 -3.55
CA ASP A 44 2.55 14.64 -4.09
C ASP A 44 3.37 13.74 -5.03
N ASN A 45 2.95 12.49 -5.25
CA ASN A 45 3.63 11.51 -6.10
C ASN A 45 3.08 11.53 -7.53
N PRO A 46 3.79 12.13 -8.50
CA PRO A 46 3.30 12.19 -9.89
C PRO A 46 3.14 10.79 -10.51
N ALA A 47 3.88 9.78 -10.07
CA ALA A 47 3.73 8.42 -10.58
C ALA A 47 2.37 7.78 -10.23
N ASP A 48 1.70 8.25 -9.17
CA ASP A 48 0.36 7.77 -8.80
C ASP A 48 -0.66 8.12 -9.89
N ILE A 49 -0.53 9.29 -10.53
CA ILE A 49 -1.41 9.78 -11.60
C ILE A 49 -1.44 8.78 -12.78
N VAL A 50 -0.27 8.39 -13.28
CA VAL A 50 -0.19 7.45 -14.41
C VAL A 50 -0.61 6.04 -14.00
N SER A 51 -0.31 5.61 -12.77
CA SER A 51 -0.66 4.26 -12.32
C SER A 51 -2.16 4.06 -12.09
N ARG A 52 -2.90 5.11 -11.72
CA ARG A 52 -4.38 5.07 -11.60
C ARG A 52 -5.11 5.24 -12.93
N GLY A 53 -4.42 5.84 -13.90
CA GLY A 53 -5.00 6.27 -15.17
C GLY A 53 -5.62 7.66 -15.04
N LEU A 54 -5.19 8.56 -15.93
CA LEU A 54 -5.73 9.91 -16.10
C LEU A 54 -6.08 10.09 -17.57
N HIS A 55 -7.19 10.77 -17.88
CA HIS A 55 -7.51 11.08 -19.28
C HIS A 55 -6.48 12.05 -19.86
N LEU A 56 -6.16 11.91 -21.15
CA LEU A 56 -5.15 12.75 -21.82
C LEU A 56 -5.47 14.25 -21.74
N ILE A 57 -6.76 14.60 -21.77
CA ILE A 57 -7.22 16.00 -21.64
C ILE A 57 -6.90 16.53 -20.24
N GLU A 58 -7.15 15.73 -19.20
CA GLU A 58 -6.82 16.11 -17.82
C GLU A 58 -5.31 16.11 -17.57
N LEU A 59 -4.57 15.24 -18.26
CA LEU A 59 -3.11 15.18 -18.17
C LEU A 59 -2.45 16.43 -18.76
N GLN A 60 -3.03 17.01 -19.82
CA GLN A 60 -2.52 18.23 -20.43
C GLN A 60 -2.43 19.38 -19.41
N ASP A 61 -3.41 19.47 -18.52
CA ASP A 61 -3.50 20.53 -17.52
C ASP A 61 -3.05 20.06 -16.11
N ASN A 62 -2.34 18.93 -16.02
CA ASN A 62 -1.90 18.39 -14.73
C ASN A 62 -0.55 18.96 -14.28
N ASP A 63 -0.60 19.98 -13.42
CA ASP A 63 0.61 20.64 -12.91
C ASP A 63 1.55 19.70 -12.15
N LEU A 64 1.01 18.77 -11.34
CA LEU A 64 1.83 17.86 -10.54
C LEU A 64 2.66 16.93 -11.43
N TRP A 65 2.11 16.46 -12.54
CA TRP A 65 2.82 15.60 -13.50
C TRP A 65 3.93 16.35 -14.23
N TRP A 66 3.64 17.55 -14.74
CA TRP A 66 4.57 18.31 -15.58
C TRP A 66 5.63 19.07 -14.78
N HIS A 67 5.27 19.60 -13.61
CA HIS A 67 6.13 20.48 -12.82
C HIS A 67 6.59 19.85 -11.50
N GLY A 68 6.08 18.66 -11.16
CA GLY A 68 6.35 18.02 -9.89
C GLY A 68 5.70 18.73 -8.70
N PRO A 69 5.89 18.19 -7.48
CA PRO A 69 5.30 18.76 -6.28
C PRO A 69 5.95 20.10 -5.90
N ALA A 70 5.15 21.03 -5.40
CA ALA A 70 5.57 22.40 -5.10
C ALA A 70 6.76 22.51 -4.13
N PHE A 71 6.98 21.52 -3.26
CA PHE A 71 8.13 21.54 -2.34
C PHE A 71 9.47 21.33 -3.06
N LEU A 72 9.50 20.62 -4.20
CA LEU A 72 10.72 20.43 -5.00
C LEU A 72 11.09 21.69 -5.80
N GLN A 73 10.16 22.63 -5.94
CA GLN A 73 10.39 23.89 -6.66
C GLN A 73 10.97 24.99 -5.76
N ARG A 74 11.02 24.76 -4.44
CA ARG A 74 11.59 25.72 -3.47
C ARG A 74 13.11 25.58 -3.47
N HIS A 75 13.82 26.70 -3.32
CA HIS A 75 15.29 26.69 -3.22
C HIS A 75 15.76 26.17 -1.86
N ASP A 76 14.91 26.28 -0.83
CA ASP A 76 15.23 25.97 0.55
C ASP A 76 14.57 24.65 0.96
N ILE A 77 14.96 23.56 0.31
CA ILE A 77 14.46 22.23 0.68
C ILE A 77 15.19 21.77 1.93
N GLU A 78 14.58 22.01 3.10
CA GLU A 78 14.98 21.35 4.33
C GLU A 78 14.57 19.89 4.28
N TRP A 79 15.51 19.05 3.83
CA TRP A 79 15.39 17.60 3.96
C TRP A 79 15.49 17.24 5.44
N SER A 80 14.36 17.17 6.15
CA SER A 80 14.35 16.69 7.51
C SER A 80 14.72 15.21 7.51
N ASN A 81 15.93 14.90 7.97
CA ASN A 81 16.43 13.53 8.16
C ASN A 81 15.62 12.72 9.19
N ASN A 82 14.64 13.36 9.83
CA ASN A 82 13.77 12.74 10.82
C ASN A 82 12.56 12.12 10.12
N VAL A 83 12.78 11.02 9.39
CA VAL A 83 11.69 10.07 9.19
C VAL A 83 11.39 9.46 10.56
N VAL A 84 10.43 10.05 11.26
CA VAL A 84 9.80 9.44 12.42
C VAL A 84 9.26 8.10 11.95
N ILE A 85 9.92 7.02 12.35
CA ILE A 85 9.32 5.69 12.30
C ILE A 85 8.21 5.76 13.35
N ASP A 86 7.01 6.11 12.91
CA ASP A 86 5.82 6.01 13.74
C ASP A 86 5.52 4.52 13.90
N ASN A 87 6.23 3.89 14.84
CA ASN A 87 6.15 2.47 15.16
C ASN A 87 4.81 2.08 15.82
N GLU A 88 3.82 2.99 15.86
CA GLU A 88 2.55 2.80 16.57
C GLU A 88 1.30 2.77 15.70
N ASN A 89 1.39 2.87 14.37
CA ASN A 89 0.23 2.63 13.52
C ASN A 89 0.38 1.33 12.73
N CYS A 90 0.10 0.22 13.43
CA CYS A 90 -0.60 -0.91 12.83
C CYS A 90 -1.66 -0.33 11.90
N PRO A 91 -1.79 -0.74 10.62
CA PRO A 91 -2.72 -0.12 9.71
C PRO A 91 -4.12 -0.38 10.25
N ASN A 92 -4.65 0.58 11.02
CA ASN A 92 -6.05 0.73 11.26
C ASN A 92 -6.65 0.74 9.86
N LEU A 93 -7.26 -0.38 9.47
CA LEU A 93 -7.92 -0.53 8.18
C LEU A 93 -8.77 0.71 8.01
N ARG A 94 -8.35 1.61 7.11
CA ARG A 94 -9.13 2.81 6.84
C ARG A 94 -10.42 2.31 6.22
N PHE A 95 -11.50 2.25 6.99
CA PHE A 95 -12.80 1.76 6.50
C PHE A 95 -13.30 2.58 5.28
N ASN A 96 -12.75 3.79 5.10
CA ASN A 96 -13.07 4.74 4.05
C ASN A 96 -12.46 4.43 2.66
N ILE A 97 -11.53 3.47 2.53
CA ILE A 97 -11.03 3.04 1.19
C ILE A 97 -11.96 2.03 0.51
N PHE A 98 -12.97 1.53 1.22
CA PHE A 98 -13.98 0.68 0.63
C PHE A 98 -15.15 1.53 0.18
N SER A 99 -15.29 1.70 -1.14
CA SER A 99 -16.43 2.39 -1.78
C SER A 99 -17.80 1.81 -1.41
N SER A 100 -17.81 0.65 -0.74
CA SER A 100 -19.00 0.02 -0.19
C SER A 100 -18.65 -0.75 1.08
N PHE A 101 -19.18 -0.31 2.22
CA PHE A 101 -19.15 -1.03 3.50
C PHE A 101 -19.61 -2.49 3.34
N ASN A 102 -20.61 -2.73 2.49
CA ASN A 102 -21.09 -4.08 2.19
C ASN A 102 -20.05 -4.95 1.48
N ARG A 103 -19.21 -4.37 0.61
CA ARG A 103 -18.13 -5.09 -0.06
C ARG A 103 -17.05 -5.47 0.95
N LEU A 104 -16.65 -4.54 1.82
CA LEU A 104 -15.71 -4.82 2.90
C LEU A 104 -16.21 -5.93 3.82
N ARG A 105 -17.46 -5.81 4.30
CA ARG A 105 -18.10 -6.78 5.18
C ARG A 105 -18.08 -8.18 4.59
N ARG A 106 -18.44 -8.31 3.31
CA ARG A 106 -18.40 -9.59 2.58
C ARG A 106 -16.98 -10.12 2.41
N THR A 107 -16.01 -9.26 2.07
CA THR A 107 -14.61 -9.68 1.93
C THR A 107 -14.04 -10.18 3.25
N ALA A 108 -14.26 -9.47 4.36
CA ALA A 108 -13.85 -9.89 5.70
C ALA A 108 -14.49 -11.25 6.07
N ALA A 109 -15.77 -11.43 5.78
CA ALA A 109 -16.49 -12.67 6.07
C ALA A 109 -15.91 -13.87 5.30
N TYR A 110 -15.53 -13.69 4.03
CA TYR A 110 -14.86 -14.73 3.26
C TYR A 110 -13.46 -15.06 3.78
N VAL A 111 -12.71 -14.06 4.26
CA VAL A 111 -11.39 -14.27 4.88
C VAL A 111 -11.54 -15.08 6.18
N LEU A 112 -12.48 -14.71 7.05
CA LEU A 112 -12.75 -15.47 8.29
C LEU A 112 -13.20 -16.90 7.99
N ARG A 113 -14.09 -17.10 7.00
CA ARG A 113 -14.51 -18.43 6.54
C ARG A 113 -13.31 -19.23 6.02
N PHE A 114 -12.42 -18.62 5.25
CA PHE A 114 -11.22 -19.28 4.75
C PHE A 114 -10.32 -19.75 5.90
N ILE A 115 -10.06 -18.88 6.88
CA ILE A 115 -9.25 -19.24 8.06
C ILE A 115 -9.89 -20.41 8.81
N GLY A 116 -11.21 -20.38 9.03
CA GLY A 116 -11.94 -21.49 9.65
C GLY A 116 -11.86 -22.79 8.85
N ASN A 117 -12.06 -22.70 7.53
CA ASN A 117 -12.03 -23.85 6.62
C ASN A 117 -10.64 -24.50 6.50
N SER A 118 -9.58 -23.71 6.62
CA SER A 118 -8.20 -24.20 6.61
C SER A 118 -7.87 -25.06 7.83
N ARG A 119 -8.67 -24.98 8.90
CA ARG A 119 -8.51 -25.76 10.14
C ARG A 119 -9.37 -27.02 10.20
N VAL A 120 -10.18 -27.29 9.17
CA VAL A 120 -11.10 -28.45 9.14
C VAL A 120 -10.96 -29.27 7.86
N SER A 121 -11.38 -30.54 7.95
CA SER A 121 -11.44 -31.48 6.83
C SER A 121 -12.40 -30.99 5.74
N LYS A 122 -12.15 -31.38 4.48
CA LYS A 122 -12.89 -30.89 3.30
C LYS A 122 -14.41 -31.06 3.43
N GLN A 123 -14.86 -32.13 4.07
CA GLN A 123 -16.27 -32.45 4.30
C GLN A 123 -16.96 -31.50 5.27
N ARG A 124 -16.21 -30.84 6.16
CA ARG A 124 -16.72 -29.90 7.18
C ARG A 124 -16.56 -28.44 6.79
N ARG A 125 -16.07 -28.16 5.58
CA ARG A 125 -15.84 -26.79 5.10
C ARG A 125 -17.16 -26.14 4.72
N LYS A 126 -17.35 -24.90 5.17
CA LYS A 126 -18.46 -24.06 4.73
C LYS A 126 -18.21 -23.60 3.30
N THR A 127 -19.19 -23.80 2.41
CA THR A 127 -19.12 -23.40 0.99
C THR A 127 -20.42 -22.70 0.58
N GLY A 128 -20.46 -22.08 -0.60
CA GLY A 128 -21.64 -21.35 -1.09
C GLY A 128 -21.74 -19.92 -0.56
N SER A 129 -22.94 -19.35 -0.55
CA SER A 129 -23.20 -17.97 -0.12
C SER A 129 -22.86 -17.73 1.35
N LEU A 130 -22.53 -16.48 1.70
CA LEU A 130 -22.31 -16.06 3.10
C LEU A 130 -23.63 -16.12 3.88
N SER A 131 -23.59 -16.74 5.07
CA SER A 131 -24.70 -16.68 6.02
C SER A 131 -24.73 -15.33 6.75
N VAL A 132 -25.89 -14.98 7.31
CA VAL A 132 -26.06 -13.75 8.11
C VAL A 132 -25.11 -13.75 9.31
N VAL A 133 -24.95 -14.90 9.98
CA VAL A 133 -24.01 -15.08 11.10
C VAL A 133 -22.55 -14.76 10.70
N GLU A 134 -22.14 -15.11 9.49
CA GLU A 134 -20.79 -14.81 9.00
C GLU A 134 -20.60 -13.34 8.63
N LEU A 135 -21.67 -12.65 8.26
CA LEU A 135 -21.65 -11.20 8.03
C LEU A 135 -21.63 -10.44 9.35
N ASP A 136 -22.40 -10.87 10.35
CA ASP A 136 -22.47 -10.21 11.66
C ASP A 136 -21.16 -10.40 12.44
N ALA A 137 -20.47 -11.53 12.26
CA ALA A 137 -19.14 -11.78 12.84
C ALA A 137 -18.05 -10.81 12.35
N THR A 138 -18.32 -10.00 11.33
CA THR A 138 -17.37 -9.00 10.80
C THR A 138 -17.64 -7.57 11.27
N THR A 139 -18.74 -7.37 11.98
CA THR A 139 -19.14 -6.08 12.57
C THR A 139 -19.17 -6.26 14.07
N CYS A 140 -18.07 -5.89 14.75
CA CYS A 140 -18.07 -5.74 16.21
C CYS A 140 -18.99 -4.61 16.65
#